data_AF-A0A437M3F6-F1
#
_entry.id   AF-A0A437M3F6-F1
#
_cell.length_a   1.000
_cell.length_b   1.000
_cell.length_c   1.000
_cell.angle_alpha   90.00
_cell.angle_beta   90.00
_cell.angle_gamma   90.00
#
_symmetry.space_group_name_H-M   'P 1'
#
loop_
_entity.id
_entity.type
_entity.pdbx_description
1 polymer ?
#
loop_
_entity_poly.entity_id
_entity_poly.type
_entity_poly.pdbx_seq_one_letter_code
_entity_poly.pdbx_strand_id
1 'polypeptide(L)'
;MAPFDTEGAIFMFNRLILPAFLLLAGPALAQERTQANYGDWALRCESRPQRQCELATVLNNAEGRPQAQLIVGRLHNAGPLLLMAHVPLNVHLPAGIRVEAAGQSFTLAYQRCLAAGCFAMAELPDAALAQLRSEPPGARMVLQDAARQPVTLNLSMSGFGRAQAAMSSRR
;
A
#
# COMPACT_ATOMS: atom_id res chain seq x y z
N MET A 1 11.12 9.65 75.23
CA MET A 1 11.02 10.83 76.10
C MET A 1 10.58 11.99 75.22
N ALA A 2 9.30 12.40 75.28
CA ALA A 2 8.85 13.64 74.61
C ALA A 2 9.40 14.86 75.37
N PRO A 3 9.42 16.05 74.74
CA PRO A 3 8.52 17.08 75.25
C PRO A 3 7.82 17.97 74.21
N PHE A 4 6.59 18.34 74.59
CA PHE A 4 5.88 19.62 74.49
C PHE A 4 5.51 20.27 73.13
N ASP A 5 4.20 20.31 72.95
CA ASP A 5 3.37 21.22 72.15
C ASP A 5 3.60 22.71 72.45
N THR A 6 3.35 23.58 71.46
CA THR A 6 2.47 24.77 71.59
C THR A 6 2.09 25.36 70.21
N GLU A 7 0.77 25.49 69.98
CA GLU A 7 0.02 26.63 69.41
C GLU A 7 0.48 27.24 68.05
N GLY A 8 -0.35 27.49 67.04
CA GLY A 8 -1.80 27.62 66.95
C GLY A 8 -2.16 28.20 65.55
N ALA A 9 -3.44 28.56 65.39
CA ALA A 9 -4.05 29.22 64.23
C ALA A 9 -4.47 28.33 63.04
N ILE A 10 -5.60 27.65 63.27
CA ILE A 10 -6.81 27.69 62.43
C ILE A 10 -6.73 28.67 61.27
N PHE A 11 -6.81 28.21 60.02
CA PHE A 11 -7.60 28.87 58.97
C PHE A 11 -8.10 27.86 57.93
N MET A 12 -9.42 27.67 57.99
CA MET A 12 -10.37 27.55 56.88
C MET A 12 -10.03 26.65 55.67
N PHE A 13 -10.83 25.58 55.56
CA PHE A 13 -11.57 25.20 54.36
C PHE A 13 -11.00 25.70 53.03
N ASN A 14 -10.26 24.85 52.31
CA ASN A 14 -10.27 24.93 50.86
C ASN A 14 -10.78 23.61 50.29
N ARG A 15 -11.96 23.70 49.66
CA ARG A 15 -12.62 22.60 49.01
C ARG A 15 -11.71 22.04 47.92
N LEU A 16 -11.47 20.72 47.95
CA LEU A 16 -11.02 19.98 46.78
C LEU A 16 -11.99 20.28 45.62
N ILE A 17 -11.52 21.01 44.61
CA ILE A 17 -12.19 21.10 43.31
C ILE A 17 -11.33 20.27 42.35
N LEU A 18 -11.73 19.02 42.09
CA LEU A 18 -11.21 18.26 40.97
C LEU A 18 -11.66 18.99 39.69
N PRO A 19 -10.74 19.49 38.83
CA PRO A 19 -11.16 20.02 37.55
C PRO A 19 -11.67 18.86 36.70
N ALA A 20 -12.96 18.89 36.36
CA ALA A 20 -13.52 18.03 35.33
C ALA A 20 -12.86 18.41 34.00
N PHE A 21 -11.80 17.70 33.64
CA PHE A 21 -11.15 17.83 32.35
C PHE A 21 -12.09 17.25 31.29
N LEU A 22 -12.94 18.12 30.72
CA LEU A 22 -13.75 17.81 29.54
C LEU A 22 -12.80 17.47 28.40
N LEU A 23 -12.65 16.17 28.12
CA LEU A 23 -12.03 15.67 26.90
C LEU A 23 -12.88 16.14 25.71
N LEU A 24 -12.47 17.23 25.08
CA LEU A 24 -12.94 17.62 23.75
C LEU A 24 -12.48 16.54 22.76
N ALA A 25 -13.31 15.53 22.55
CA ALA A 25 -13.15 14.59 21.44
C ALA A 25 -13.38 15.37 20.13
N GLY A 26 -12.31 15.87 19.53
CA GLY A 26 -12.35 16.43 18.18
C GLY A 26 -12.83 15.38 17.16
N PRO A 27 -13.41 15.79 16.02
CA PRO A 27 -13.88 14.86 15.01
C PRO A 27 -12.69 14.05 14.48
N ALA A 28 -12.67 12.75 14.77
CA ALA A 28 -11.78 11.82 14.10
C ALA A 28 -12.22 11.75 12.63
N LEU A 29 -11.41 12.28 11.71
CA LEU A 29 -11.60 12.05 10.28
C LEU A 29 -11.43 10.54 10.02
N ALA A 30 -12.54 9.82 10.01
CA ALA A 30 -12.56 8.39 9.73
C ALA A 30 -11.99 8.16 8.34
N GLN A 31 -10.85 7.47 8.29
CA GLN A 31 -10.20 7.04 7.05
C GLN A 31 -11.05 5.92 6.46
N GLU A 32 -11.98 6.24 5.56
CA GLU A 32 -12.76 5.19 4.92
C GLU A 32 -11.83 4.41 3.98
N ARG A 33 -11.61 3.13 4.32
CA ARG A 33 -10.90 2.16 3.49
C ARG A 33 -11.87 1.07 3.07
N THR A 34 -12.00 0.85 1.77
CA THR A 34 -12.84 -0.21 1.21
C THR A 34 -11.98 -1.19 0.42
N GLN A 35 -12.30 -2.48 0.50
CA GLN A 35 -11.67 -3.52 -0.31
C GLN A 35 -12.72 -4.42 -0.95
N ALA A 36 -12.48 -4.81 -2.21
CA ALA A 36 -13.23 -5.84 -2.92
C ALA A 36 -12.26 -6.72 -3.72
N ASN A 37 -12.51 -8.04 -3.78
CA ASN A 37 -11.67 -8.97 -4.51
C ASN A 37 -12.35 -9.40 -5.82
N TYR A 38 -11.57 -9.49 -6.89
CA TYR A 38 -11.97 -9.90 -8.23
C TYR A 38 -10.95 -10.92 -8.72
N GLY A 39 -11.26 -12.22 -8.56
CA GLY A 39 -10.26 -13.26 -8.78
C GLY A 39 -9.05 -13.03 -7.86
N ASP A 40 -7.87 -12.90 -8.46
CA ASP A 40 -6.60 -12.74 -7.74
C ASP A 40 -6.23 -11.26 -7.50
N TRP A 41 -7.10 -10.32 -7.90
CA TRP A 41 -6.87 -8.89 -7.78
C TRP A 41 -7.79 -8.27 -6.73
N ALA A 42 -7.20 -7.52 -5.80
CA ALA A 42 -7.92 -6.72 -4.81
C ALA A 42 -8.02 -5.27 -5.28
N LEU A 43 -9.24 -4.75 -5.43
CA LEU A 43 -9.52 -3.32 -5.53
C LEU A 43 -9.56 -2.74 -4.12
N ARG A 44 -8.67 -1.80 -3.83
CA ARG A 44 -8.63 -1.06 -2.57
C ARG A 44 -8.87 0.40 -2.85
N CYS A 45 -9.69 1.06 -2.05
CA CYS A 45 -9.83 2.50 -2.09
C CYS A 45 -9.68 3.10 -0.70
N GLU A 46 -9.07 4.27 -0.65
CA GLU A 46 -8.88 5.06 0.56
C GLU A 46 -9.25 6.51 0.30
N SER A 47 -9.90 7.17 1.26
CA SER A 47 -10.30 8.58 1.15
C SER A 47 -9.37 9.48 1.98
N ARG A 48 -8.38 10.17 1.37
CA ARG A 48 -7.62 11.29 1.99
C ARG A 48 -6.86 12.18 0.97
N PRO A 49 -7.10 13.51 0.91
CA PRO A 49 -8.39 14.23 1.01
C PRO A 49 -9.34 13.93 -0.17
N GLN A 50 -8.85 13.28 -1.23
CA GLN A 50 -9.67 12.73 -2.31
C GLN A 50 -9.66 11.20 -2.23
N ARG A 51 -10.71 10.57 -2.77
CA ARG A 51 -10.73 9.11 -2.92
C ARG A 51 -9.66 8.70 -3.92
N GLN A 52 -8.83 7.74 -3.53
CA GLN A 52 -7.83 7.09 -4.37
C GLN A 52 -8.11 5.60 -4.36
N CYS A 53 -8.04 4.98 -5.54
CA CYS A 53 -8.23 3.54 -5.69
C CYS A 53 -7.04 2.92 -6.42
N GLU A 54 -6.70 1.70 -6.02
CA GLU A 54 -5.65 0.89 -6.62
C GLU A 54 -6.12 -0.57 -6.76
N LEU A 55 -5.58 -1.26 -7.75
CA LEU A 55 -5.64 -2.69 -7.86
C LEU A 55 -4.34 -3.27 -7.32
N ALA A 56 -4.40 -4.35 -6.56
CA ALA A 56 -3.20 -5.01 -6.05
C ALA A 56 -3.35 -6.53 -6.12
N THR A 57 -2.26 -7.20 -6.49
CA THR A 57 -2.14 -8.67 -6.43
C THR A 57 -0.80 -9.07 -5.83
N VAL A 58 -0.77 -10.22 -5.17
CA VAL A 58 0.44 -10.77 -4.53
C VAL A 58 0.96 -11.89 -5.41
N LEU A 59 2.26 -11.85 -5.72
CA LEU A 59 2.96 -12.89 -6.45
C LEU A 59 3.75 -13.73 -5.46
N ASN A 60 3.56 -15.03 -5.54
CA ASN A 60 4.22 -16.00 -4.67
C ASN A 60 5.44 -16.61 -5.37
N ASN A 61 6.43 -17.00 -4.58
CA ASN A 61 7.52 -17.85 -5.06
C ASN A 61 7.06 -19.31 -5.25
N ALA A 62 7.98 -20.20 -5.64
CA ALA A 62 7.68 -21.62 -5.87
C ALA A 62 7.18 -22.34 -4.61
N GLU A 63 7.58 -21.89 -3.43
CA GLU A 63 7.13 -22.43 -2.13
C GLU A 63 5.78 -21.84 -1.66
N GLY A 64 5.11 -21.02 -2.48
CA GLY A 64 3.82 -20.42 -2.15
C GLY A 64 3.89 -19.25 -1.17
N ARG A 65 5.08 -18.70 -0.92
CA ARG A 65 5.29 -17.55 -0.03
C ARG A 65 5.23 -16.23 -0.79
N PRO A 66 4.65 -15.15 -0.23
CA PRO A 66 4.66 -13.84 -0.86
C PRO A 66 6.08 -13.36 -1.16
N GLN A 67 6.36 -13.08 -2.43
CA GLN A 67 7.67 -12.64 -2.92
C GLN A 67 7.62 -11.27 -3.60
N ALA A 68 6.46 -10.87 -4.12
CA ALA A 68 6.26 -9.54 -4.66
C ALA A 68 4.79 -9.11 -4.54
N GLN A 69 4.55 -7.81 -4.63
CA GLN A 69 3.21 -7.26 -4.84
C GLN A 69 3.25 -6.36 -6.09
N LEU A 70 2.27 -6.53 -6.96
CA LEU A 70 2.05 -5.67 -8.13
C LEU A 70 0.80 -4.84 -7.91
N ILE A 71 0.90 -3.56 -8.20
CA ILE A 71 -0.13 -2.56 -7.93
C ILE A 71 -0.37 -1.75 -9.21
N VAL A 72 -1.63 -1.50 -9.54
CA VAL A 72 -2.05 -0.59 -10.62
C VAL A 72 -2.86 0.52 -10.01
N GLY A 73 -2.38 1.76 -10.12
CA GLY A 73 -3.01 2.91 -9.47
C GLY A 73 -2.40 4.24 -9.91
N ARG A 74 -2.78 5.34 -9.25
CA ARG A 74 -2.21 6.67 -9.49
C ARG A 74 -1.64 7.21 -8.19
N LEU A 75 -0.54 7.97 -8.25
CA LEU A 75 -0.01 8.67 -7.06
C LEU A 75 -0.91 9.84 -6.65
N HIS A 76 -1.56 10.46 -7.63
CA HIS A 76 -2.54 11.53 -7.47
C HIS A 76 -3.60 11.42 -8.57
N ASN A 77 -4.81 11.90 -8.34
CA ASN A 77 -5.97 11.64 -9.22
C ASN A 77 -5.80 12.16 -10.66
N ALA A 78 -5.04 13.25 -10.84
CA ALA A 78 -4.72 13.81 -12.15
C ALA A 78 -3.47 13.20 -12.82
N GLY A 79 -2.73 12.33 -12.13
CA GLY A 79 -1.48 11.75 -12.63
C GLY A 79 -1.72 10.60 -13.58
N PRO A 80 -0.68 10.09 -14.28
CA PRO A 80 -0.80 8.90 -15.13
C PRO A 80 -1.16 7.66 -14.31
N LEU A 81 -1.69 6.64 -14.98
CA LEU A 81 -1.85 5.33 -14.38
C LEU A 81 -0.47 4.67 -14.34
N LEU A 82 -0.10 4.10 -13.21
CA LEU A 82 1.20 3.49 -12.98
C LEU A 82 1.04 2.00 -12.74
N LEU A 83 2.02 1.24 -13.22
CA LEU A 83 2.31 -0.11 -12.79
C LEU A 83 3.43 -0.03 -11.75
N MET A 84 3.15 -0.43 -10.51
CA MET A 84 4.05 -0.31 -9.38
C MET A 84 4.31 -1.69 -8.78
N ALA A 85 5.57 -1.99 -8.45
CA ALA A 85 5.96 -3.22 -7.80
C ALA A 85 6.62 -2.95 -6.45
N HIS A 86 6.26 -3.75 -5.46
CA HIS A 86 6.95 -3.85 -4.19
C HIS A 86 7.58 -5.23 -4.07
N VAL A 87 8.89 -5.28 -3.83
CA VAL A 87 9.66 -6.51 -3.67
C VAL A 87 10.52 -6.43 -2.42
N PRO A 88 10.88 -7.56 -1.79
CA PRO A 88 11.86 -7.59 -0.70
C PRO A 88 13.21 -6.97 -1.09
N LEU A 89 14.06 -6.79 -0.08
CA LEU A 89 15.48 -6.49 -0.30
C LEU A 89 16.19 -7.66 -1.01
N ASN A 90 17.47 -7.47 -1.37
CA ASN A 90 18.31 -8.42 -2.12
C ASN A 90 18.05 -8.45 -3.64
N VAL A 91 17.92 -7.27 -4.27
CA VAL A 91 17.66 -7.12 -5.71
C VAL A 91 18.75 -6.33 -6.43
N HIS A 92 18.97 -6.59 -7.71
CA HIS A 92 19.88 -5.83 -8.57
C HIS A 92 19.17 -4.63 -9.22
N LEU A 93 19.37 -3.46 -8.62
CA LEU A 93 18.66 -2.23 -9.00
C LEU A 93 18.80 -1.82 -10.47
N PRO A 94 19.99 -1.87 -11.12
CA PRO A 94 20.14 -1.43 -12.51
C PRO A 94 19.29 -2.21 -13.52
N ALA A 95 18.92 -3.46 -13.22
CA ALA A 95 18.12 -4.30 -14.12
C ALA A 95 16.62 -3.91 -14.13
N GLY A 96 16.13 -3.22 -13.09
CA GLY A 96 14.70 -2.98 -12.90
C GLY A 96 13.90 -4.27 -12.69
N ILE A 97 12.57 -4.14 -12.80
CA ILE A 97 11.64 -5.27 -12.76
C ILE A 97 10.89 -5.31 -14.09
N ARG A 98 10.86 -6.46 -14.74
CA ARG A 98 10.18 -6.64 -16.02
C ARG A 98 8.85 -7.35 -15.83
N VAL A 99 7.76 -6.74 -16.25
CA VAL A 99 6.43 -7.38 -16.29
C VAL A 99 6.13 -7.74 -17.73
N GLU A 100 5.86 -9.02 -17.97
CA GLU A 100 5.53 -9.54 -19.29
C GLU A 100 4.09 -10.04 -19.32
N ALA A 101 3.31 -9.58 -20.29
CA ALA A 101 1.93 -10.00 -20.49
C ALA A 101 1.52 -9.74 -21.95
N ALA A 102 0.77 -10.64 -22.56
CA ALA A 102 0.28 -10.50 -23.95
C ALA A 102 1.39 -10.16 -25.00
N GLY A 103 2.61 -10.68 -24.81
CA GLY A 103 3.74 -10.39 -25.70
C GLY A 103 4.35 -8.99 -25.51
N GLN A 104 3.84 -8.20 -24.58
CA GLN A 104 4.42 -6.92 -24.17
C GLN A 104 5.35 -7.11 -22.96
N SER A 105 6.31 -6.21 -22.82
CA SER A 105 7.28 -6.20 -21.73
C SER A 105 7.43 -4.77 -21.20
N PHE A 106 7.11 -4.57 -19.92
CA PHE A 106 7.23 -3.30 -19.22
C PHE A 106 8.40 -3.36 -18.25
N THR A 107 9.33 -2.42 -18.33
CA THR A 107 10.43 -2.32 -17.36
C THR A 107 10.09 -1.24 -16.34
N LEU A 108 9.86 -1.67 -15.10
CA LEU A 108 9.68 -0.81 -13.95
C LEU A 108 11.05 -0.44 -13.38
N ALA A 109 11.32 0.86 -13.30
CA ALA A 109 12.55 1.36 -12.70
C ALA A 109 12.39 1.48 -11.19
N TYR A 110 13.39 1.00 -10.43
CA TYR A 110 13.43 1.19 -8.99
C TYR A 110 13.49 2.68 -8.65
N GLN A 111 12.61 3.11 -7.76
CA GLN A 111 12.50 4.50 -7.31
C GLN A 111 13.18 4.69 -5.95
N ARG A 112 13.00 3.70 -5.06
CA ARG A 112 13.55 3.72 -3.71
C ARG A 112 13.59 2.32 -3.12
N CYS A 113 14.47 2.13 -2.15
CA CYS A 113 14.45 0.98 -1.26
C CYS A 113 14.42 1.47 0.19
N LEU A 114 13.57 0.84 0.99
CA LEU A 114 13.38 1.09 2.42
C LEU A 114 13.53 -0.24 3.16
N ALA A 115 13.54 -0.22 4.50
CA ALA A 115 13.57 -1.46 5.29
C ALA A 115 12.44 -2.45 4.93
N ALA A 116 11.28 -1.91 4.50
CA ALA A 116 10.14 -2.72 4.05
C ALA A 116 10.32 -3.36 2.66
N GLY A 117 11.35 -2.97 1.90
CA GLY A 117 11.61 -3.48 0.54
C GLY A 117 11.86 -2.37 -0.49
N CYS A 118 11.99 -2.80 -1.73
CA CYS A 118 12.24 -1.94 -2.89
C CYS A 118 10.95 -1.69 -3.68
N PHE A 119 10.79 -0.46 -4.15
CA PHE A 119 9.62 0.00 -4.90
C PHE A 119 10.06 0.41 -6.30
N ALA A 120 9.45 -0.18 -7.31
CA ALA A 120 9.68 0.15 -8.70
C ALA A 120 8.38 0.58 -9.37
N MET A 121 8.47 1.41 -10.41
CA MET A 121 7.29 1.81 -11.18
C MET A 121 7.62 2.11 -12.63
N ALA A 122 6.58 2.01 -13.46
CA ALA A 122 6.54 2.51 -14.82
C ALA A 122 5.14 3.09 -15.08
N GLU A 123 5.04 4.00 -16.03
CA GLU A 123 3.73 4.39 -16.55
C GLU A 123 3.07 3.20 -17.26
N LEU A 124 1.74 3.10 -17.13
CA LEU A 124 0.93 2.08 -17.78
C LEU A 124 0.08 2.76 -18.87
N PRO A 125 0.49 2.70 -20.16
CA PRO A 125 -0.24 3.33 -21.25
C PRO A 125 -1.63 2.71 -21.44
N ASP A 126 -2.58 3.50 -21.92
CA ASP A 126 -3.96 3.05 -22.14
C ASP A 126 -4.06 1.86 -23.12
N ALA A 127 -3.19 1.80 -24.13
CA ALA A 127 -3.12 0.68 -25.06
C ALA A 127 -2.71 -0.64 -24.37
N ALA A 128 -1.72 -0.58 -23.47
CA ALA A 128 -1.29 -1.71 -22.66
C ALA A 128 -2.39 -2.13 -21.67
N LEU A 129 -3.02 -1.14 -21.01
CA LEU A 129 -4.14 -1.38 -20.11
C LEU A 129 -5.31 -2.10 -20.81
N ALA A 130 -5.60 -1.74 -22.06
CA ALA A 130 -6.61 -2.41 -22.87
C ALA A 130 -6.27 -3.89 -23.13
N GLN A 131 -5.00 -4.23 -23.36
CA GLN A 131 -4.56 -5.63 -23.50
C GLN A 131 -4.64 -6.39 -22.18
N LEU A 132 -4.21 -5.79 -21.07
CA LEU A 132 -4.27 -6.44 -19.75
C LEU A 132 -5.71 -6.76 -19.33
N ARG A 133 -6.69 -5.95 -19.74
CA ARG A 133 -8.13 -6.21 -19.49
C ARG A 133 -8.64 -7.50 -20.13
N SER A 134 -7.98 -8.04 -21.14
CA SER A 134 -8.35 -9.34 -21.73
C SER A 134 -7.87 -10.53 -20.88
N GLU A 135 -7.21 -10.26 -19.75
CA GLU A 135 -6.69 -11.24 -18.81
C GLU A 135 -5.76 -12.28 -19.49
N PRO A 136 -4.69 -11.82 -20.20
CA PRO A 136 -3.86 -12.71 -20.98
C PRO A 136 -3.19 -13.79 -20.11
N PRO A 137 -3.15 -15.05 -20.57
CA PRO A 137 -2.50 -16.12 -19.84
C PRO A 137 -0.97 -15.96 -19.87
N GLY A 138 -0.30 -16.62 -18.93
CA GLY A 138 1.17 -16.71 -18.92
C GLY A 138 1.88 -15.40 -18.60
N ALA A 139 1.19 -14.44 -17.97
CA ALA A 139 1.84 -13.23 -17.50
C ALA A 139 2.86 -13.55 -16.39
N ARG A 140 3.97 -12.81 -16.35
CA ARG A 140 5.05 -13.02 -15.39
C ARG A 140 5.75 -11.74 -15.01
N MET A 141 6.33 -11.73 -13.82
CA MET A 141 7.23 -10.71 -13.33
C MET A 141 8.64 -11.31 -13.23
N VAL A 142 9.62 -10.63 -13.80
CA VAL A 142 11.03 -11.05 -13.83
C VAL A 142 11.88 -9.96 -13.22
N LEU A 143 12.69 -10.32 -12.23
CA LEU A 143 13.66 -9.43 -11.59
C LEU A 143 14.98 -10.16 -11.41
N GLN A 144 16.03 -9.42 -11.03
CA GLN A 144 17.33 -10.00 -10.68
C GLN A 144 17.56 -9.84 -9.18
N ASP A 145 18.03 -10.90 -8.53
CA ASP A 145 18.54 -10.81 -7.16
C ASP A 145 19.90 -10.08 -7.10
N ALA A 146 20.44 -9.84 -5.91
CA ALA A 146 21.74 -9.17 -5.76
C ALA A 146 22.92 -9.94 -6.42
N ALA A 147 22.78 -11.25 -6.62
CA ALA A 147 23.74 -12.09 -7.34
C ALA A 147 23.52 -12.08 -8.86
N ARG A 148 22.59 -11.24 -9.36
CA ARG A 148 22.19 -11.12 -10.77
C ARG A 148 21.53 -12.39 -11.32
N GLN A 149 21.00 -13.25 -10.46
CA GLN A 149 20.24 -14.41 -10.88
C GLN A 149 18.79 -14.01 -11.18
N PRO A 150 18.20 -14.52 -12.27
CA PRO A 150 16.82 -14.21 -12.61
C PRO A 150 15.87 -14.89 -11.62
N VAL A 151 14.94 -14.10 -11.07
CA VAL A 151 13.79 -14.58 -10.31
C VAL A 151 12.56 -14.35 -11.18
N THR A 152 11.82 -15.41 -11.50
CA THR A 152 10.58 -15.33 -12.28
C THR A 152 9.40 -15.70 -11.40
N LEU A 153 8.42 -14.82 -11.34
CA LEU A 153 7.19 -14.98 -10.57
C LEU A 153 5.99 -15.02 -11.52
N ASN A 154 5.09 -15.98 -11.30
CA ASN A 154 3.85 -16.04 -12.06
C ASN A 154 2.93 -14.88 -11.66
N LEU A 155 2.41 -14.18 -12.65
CA LEU A 155 1.43 -13.12 -12.46
C LEU A 155 0.07 -13.63 -12.94
N SER A 156 -0.87 -13.81 -12.02
CA SER A 156 -2.24 -14.11 -12.41
C SER A 156 -2.92 -12.84 -12.93
N MET A 157 -3.54 -12.96 -14.10
CA MET A 157 -4.42 -11.91 -14.64
C MET A 157 -5.90 -12.17 -14.34
N SER A 158 -6.22 -13.26 -13.64
CA SER A 158 -7.59 -13.67 -13.34
C SER A 158 -8.33 -12.59 -12.54
N GLY A 159 -9.38 -12.04 -13.13
CA GLY A 159 -10.21 -11.00 -12.54
C GLY A 159 -9.68 -9.57 -12.68
N PHE A 160 -8.52 -9.35 -13.29
CA PHE A 160 -7.97 -8.01 -13.53
C PHE A 160 -8.93 -7.12 -14.32
N GLY A 161 -9.55 -7.64 -15.39
CA GLY A 161 -10.45 -6.86 -16.24
C GLY A 161 -11.67 -6.35 -15.48
N ARG A 162 -12.27 -7.21 -14.65
CA ARG A 162 -13.39 -6.84 -13.78
C ARG A 162 -12.99 -5.84 -12.69
N ALA A 163 -11.84 -6.06 -12.06
CA ALA A 163 -11.30 -5.15 -11.03
C ALA A 163 -11.06 -3.76 -11.61
N GLN A 164 -10.47 -3.70 -12.80
CA GLN A 164 -10.15 -2.47 -13.51
C GLN A 164 -11.39 -1.68 -13.90
N ALA A 165 -12.42 -2.36 -14.42
CA ALA A 165 -13.70 -1.75 -14.72
C ALA A 165 -14.30 -1.12 -13.46
N ALA A 166 -14.31 -1.86 -12.33
CA ALA A 166 -14.82 -1.38 -11.05
C ALA A 166 -14.00 -0.23 -10.44
N MET A 167 -12.68 -0.20 -10.67
CA MET A 167 -11.82 0.93 -10.27
C MET A 167 -12.15 2.18 -11.10
N SER A 168 -12.35 2.01 -12.41
CA SER A 168 -12.56 3.13 -13.33
C SER A 168 -13.85 3.90 -13.07
N SER A 169 -14.86 3.27 -12.45
CA SER A 169 -16.14 3.89 -12.07
C SER A 169 -16.12 4.57 -10.70
N ARG A 170 -15.00 4.53 -9.97
CA ARG A 170 -14.84 5.06 -8.60
C ARG A 170 -13.85 6.22 -8.50
N ARG A 171 -13.62 6.91 -9.63
CA ARG A 171 -12.77 8.12 -9.68
C ARG A 171 -13.41 9.28 -8.93
#